data_AF-A0A949D6I3-F1
#
_entry.id   AF-A0A949D6I3-F1
#
_cell.length_a   1.000
_cell.length_b   1.000
_cell.length_c   1.000
_cell.angle_alpha   90.00
_cell.angle_beta   90.00
_cell.angle_gamma   90.00
#
_symmetry.space_group_name_H-M   'P 1'
#
loop_
_entity.id
_entity.type
_entity.pdbx_description
1 polymer ?
#
loop_
_entity_poly.entity_id
_entity_poly.type
_entity_poly.pdbx_seq_one_letter_code
_entity_poly.pdbx_strand_id
1 'polypeptide(L)'
;MWLPDAPPAPAPPAAATPSPFPAAANPPQRASVSKPPAPLPPLWICRNAEDGSTYFSQNGSPPVRYVPLGVLGFPGHSLAQAYGPGGIGVSAPGMRQIPIDTSPRDAMASQFTPLQDQCVRATREQACGWLQKQYDDVTHKLHNAFKDQQAILQPQADELASQLNGC
;
A
#
# COMPACT_ATOMS: atom_id res chain seq x y z
N MET A 1 92.49 -35.21 -12.97
CA MET A 1 91.83 -36.41 -12.42
C MET A 1 90.36 -36.06 -12.29
N TRP A 2 89.55 -36.45 -13.28
CA TRP A 2 88.11 -36.19 -13.34
C TRP A 2 87.38 -37.54 -13.30
N LEU A 3 86.46 -37.72 -12.35
CA LEU A 3 85.46 -38.81 -12.34
C LEU A 3 84.12 -38.23 -12.83
N PRO A 4 83.35 -38.96 -13.65
CA PRO A 4 82.05 -38.51 -14.14
C PRO A 4 80.97 -38.48 -13.04
N ASP A 5 80.09 -37.48 -13.16
CA ASP A 5 78.92 -37.21 -12.32
C ASP A 5 77.91 -38.39 -12.38
N ALA A 6 77.47 -38.85 -11.21
CA ALA A 6 76.54 -39.97 -11.08
C ALA A 6 75.09 -39.51 -11.33
N PRO A 7 74.25 -40.31 -12.01
CA PRO A 7 72.86 -39.93 -12.27
C PRO A 7 72.02 -39.88 -10.99
N PRO A 8 70.97 -39.04 -10.94
CA PRO A 8 70.15 -38.84 -9.75
C PRO A 8 69.32 -40.09 -9.41
N ALA A 9 69.20 -40.38 -8.12
CA ALA A 9 68.41 -41.47 -7.58
C ALA A 9 66.89 -41.27 -7.80
N PRO A 10 66.11 -42.35 -7.99
CA PRO A 10 64.66 -42.26 -8.17
C PRO A 10 63.94 -41.83 -6.88
N ALA A 11 62.89 -41.03 -7.04
CA ALA A 11 62.05 -40.51 -5.97
C ALA A 11 61.26 -41.62 -5.23
N PRO A 12 60.94 -41.45 -3.94
CA PRO A 12 60.11 -42.39 -3.19
C PRO A 12 58.65 -42.39 -3.69
N PRO A 13 57.91 -43.51 -3.53
CA PRO A 13 56.52 -43.60 -3.98
C PRO A 13 55.60 -42.64 -3.21
N ALA A 14 54.73 -41.96 -3.96
CA ALA A 14 53.69 -41.09 -3.42
C ALA A 14 52.66 -41.90 -2.62
N ALA A 15 52.28 -41.37 -1.47
CA ALA A 15 51.29 -41.94 -0.57
C ALA A 15 49.92 -42.14 -1.23
N ALA A 16 49.25 -43.24 -0.87
CA ALA A 16 47.91 -43.58 -1.31
C ALA A 16 46.88 -42.51 -0.89
N THR A 17 46.06 -42.09 -1.85
CA THR A 17 44.90 -41.22 -1.63
C THR A 17 43.84 -41.96 -0.81
N PRO A 18 43.30 -41.40 0.28
CA PRO A 18 42.18 -42.04 0.98
C PRO A 18 40.93 -42.01 0.11
N SER A 19 40.24 -43.16 0.05
CA SER A 19 38.97 -43.34 -0.68
C SER A 19 37.88 -42.38 -0.16
N PRO A 20 37.01 -41.83 -1.04
CA PRO A 20 35.88 -41.03 -0.60
C PRO A 20 34.88 -41.92 0.15
N PHE A 21 34.57 -41.56 1.40
CA PHE A 21 33.45 -42.12 2.15
C PHE A 21 32.14 -41.90 1.37
N PRO A 22 31.23 -42.88 1.31
CA PRO A 22 29.91 -42.68 0.73
C PRO A 22 29.14 -41.64 1.57
N ALA A 23 28.61 -40.61 0.89
CA ALA A 23 27.75 -39.61 1.51
C ALA A 23 26.54 -40.29 2.15
N ALA A 24 26.31 -40.03 3.45
CA ALA A 24 25.11 -40.47 4.13
C ALA A 24 23.89 -39.90 3.40
N ALA A 25 22.96 -40.78 3.00
CA ALA A 25 21.69 -40.38 2.40
C ALA A 25 20.92 -39.54 3.43
N ASN A 26 20.65 -38.28 3.08
CA ASN A 26 19.74 -37.45 3.88
C ASN A 26 18.38 -38.15 4.01
N PRO A 27 17.80 -38.23 5.22
CA PRO A 27 16.46 -38.77 5.38
C PRO A 27 15.48 -37.95 4.53
N PRO A 28 14.44 -38.59 3.96
CA PRO A 28 13.44 -37.86 3.17
C PRO A 28 12.81 -36.80 4.07
N GLN A 29 13.00 -35.52 3.73
CA GLN A 29 12.29 -34.42 4.35
C GLN A 29 10.79 -34.72 4.19
N ARG A 30 10.10 -34.93 5.31
CA ARG A 30 8.63 -35.00 5.30
C ARG A 30 8.15 -33.69 4.68
N ALA A 31 7.43 -33.79 3.57
CA ALA A 31 6.72 -32.65 3.01
C ALA A 31 5.84 -32.08 4.12
N SER A 32 6.16 -30.88 4.60
CA SER A 32 5.26 -30.13 5.47
C SER A 32 3.98 -29.93 4.66
N VAL A 33 2.86 -30.44 5.16
CA VAL A 33 1.54 -30.17 4.56
C VAL A 33 1.32 -28.67 4.67
N SER A 34 1.54 -27.95 3.58
CA SER A 34 1.31 -26.51 3.51
C SER A 34 -0.16 -26.26 3.80
N LYS A 35 -0.44 -25.51 4.87
CA LYS A 35 -1.79 -25.02 5.17
C LYS A 35 -2.31 -24.28 3.92
N PRO A 36 -3.55 -24.51 3.47
CA PRO A 36 -4.09 -23.77 2.34
C PRO A 36 -4.00 -22.27 2.61
N PRO A 37 -3.60 -21.46 1.62
CA PRO A 37 -3.44 -20.02 1.77
C PRO A 37 -4.74 -19.42 2.28
N ALA A 38 -4.62 -18.44 3.18
CA ALA A 38 -5.78 -17.72 3.67
C ALA A 38 -6.52 -17.10 2.46
N PRO A 39 -7.86 -17.16 2.41
CA PRO A 39 -8.58 -16.50 1.33
C PRO A 39 -8.31 -14.99 1.38
N LEU A 40 -7.93 -14.38 0.25
CA LEU A 40 -7.79 -12.92 0.20
C LEU A 40 -9.14 -12.25 0.46
N PRO A 41 -9.17 -11.17 1.25
CA PRO A 41 -10.36 -10.37 1.36
C PRO A 41 -10.73 -9.81 -0.03
N PRO A 42 -12.02 -9.77 -0.37
CA PRO A 42 -12.43 -9.10 -1.59
C PRO A 42 -12.14 -7.60 -1.45
N LEU A 43 -11.43 -7.05 -2.42
CA LEU A 43 -11.12 -5.64 -2.49
C LEU A 43 -11.63 -5.06 -3.81
N TRP A 44 -11.97 -3.78 -3.77
CA TRP A 44 -12.43 -3.01 -4.91
C TRP A 44 -11.60 -1.77 -5.07
N ILE A 45 -11.34 -1.42 -6.32
CA ILE A 45 -10.70 -0.16 -6.69
C ILE A 45 -11.81 0.78 -7.11
N CYS A 46 -11.98 1.84 -6.33
CA CYS A 46 -13.01 2.85 -6.52
C CYS A 46 -12.38 4.13 -7.02
N ARG A 47 -13.07 4.82 -7.92
CA ARG A 47 -12.68 6.12 -8.45
C ARG A 47 -13.65 7.18 -7.93
N ASN A 48 -13.11 8.18 -7.24
CA ASN A 48 -13.86 9.32 -6.75
C ASN A 48 -14.46 10.10 -7.92
N ALA A 49 -15.77 10.32 -7.88
CA ALA A 49 -16.48 11.08 -8.91
C ALA A 49 -16.20 12.59 -8.86
N GLU A 50 -15.61 13.09 -7.76
CA GLU A 50 -15.33 14.52 -7.54
C GLU A 50 -14.02 14.96 -8.19
N ASP A 51 -12.92 14.26 -7.92
CA ASP A 51 -11.56 14.61 -8.34
C ASP A 51 -10.90 13.52 -9.21
N GLY A 52 -11.54 12.37 -9.36
CA GLY A 52 -11.00 11.23 -10.10
C GLY A 52 -9.94 10.42 -9.35
N SER A 53 -9.64 10.73 -8.08
CA SER A 53 -8.66 9.97 -7.30
C SER A 53 -9.13 8.54 -7.06
N THR A 54 -8.17 7.63 -6.90
CA THR A 54 -8.44 6.20 -6.74
C THR A 54 -8.20 5.78 -5.30
N TYR A 55 -9.11 4.97 -4.75
CA TYR A 55 -9.01 4.40 -3.41
C TYR A 55 -9.46 2.94 -3.39
N PHE A 56 -9.10 2.21 -2.34
CA PHE A 56 -9.53 0.83 -2.13
C PHE A 56 -10.71 0.76 -1.17
N SER A 57 -11.70 -0.08 -1.48
CA SER A 57 -12.87 -0.36 -0.64
C SER A 57 -12.99 -1.86 -0.38
N GLN A 58 -13.51 -2.22 0.80
CA GLN A 58 -13.78 -3.60 1.21
C GLN A 58 -15.17 -4.12 0.79
N ASN A 59 -16.04 -3.28 0.27
CA ASN A 59 -17.40 -3.69 -0.13
C ASN A 59 -17.78 -3.26 -1.55
N GLY A 60 -16.96 -2.41 -2.19
CA GLY A 60 -17.21 -1.90 -3.55
C GLY A 60 -18.50 -1.10 -3.72
N SER A 61 -19.17 -0.73 -2.63
CA SER A 61 -20.47 -0.07 -2.62
C SER A 61 -20.40 1.23 -1.82
N PRO A 62 -19.69 2.24 -2.32
CA PRO A 62 -19.57 3.53 -1.64
C PRO A 62 -20.94 4.23 -1.62
N PRO A 63 -21.28 4.91 -0.51
CA PRO A 63 -22.54 5.61 -0.40
C PRO A 63 -22.61 6.78 -1.38
N VAL A 64 -23.82 7.11 -1.85
CA VAL A 64 -24.08 8.35 -2.58
C VAL A 64 -23.76 9.52 -1.64
N ARG A 65 -22.90 10.43 -2.10
CA ARG A 65 -22.62 11.70 -1.39
C ARG A 65 -23.20 12.87 -2.15
N TYR A 66 -23.58 13.93 -1.44
CA TYR A 66 -24.06 15.16 -2.05
C TYR A 66 -23.00 16.23 -1.88
N VAL A 67 -22.57 16.84 -2.99
CA VAL A 67 -21.59 17.92 -2.97
C VAL A 67 -22.19 19.19 -3.59
N PRO A 68 -21.83 20.38 -3.10
CA PRO A 68 -22.24 21.63 -3.73
C PRO A 68 -21.69 21.72 -5.16
N LEU A 69 -22.52 22.21 -6.09
CA LEU A 69 -22.12 22.35 -7.51
C LEU A 69 -20.88 23.23 -7.69
N GLY A 70 -20.69 24.23 -6.83
CA GLY A 70 -19.51 25.10 -6.86
C GLY A 70 -18.19 24.37 -6.58
N VAL A 71 -18.19 23.27 -5.81
CA VAL A 71 -16.99 22.43 -5.57
C VAL A 71 -16.55 21.74 -6.87
N LEU A 72 -17.51 21.37 -7.72
CA LEU A 72 -17.28 20.78 -9.04
C LEU A 72 -16.96 21.83 -10.12
N GLY A 73 -16.91 23.12 -9.75
CA GLY A 73 -16.64 24.21 -10.67
C GLY A 73 -17.79 24.49 -11.64
N PHE A 74 -19.03 24.13 -11.32
CA PHE A 74 -20.19 24.32 -12.20
C PHE A 74 -20.93 25.64 -11.89
N PRO A 75 -21.33 26.45 -12.90
CA PRO A 75 -21.13 26.31 -14.35
C PRO A 75 -19.88 27.08 -14.84
N GLY A 76 -18.70 26.46 -14.75
CA GLY A 76 -17.43 27.04 -15.21
C GLY A 76 -16.78 28.01 -14.22
N HIS A 77 -17.30 28.12 -13.00
CA HIS A 77 -16.77 28.99 -11.96
C HIS A 77 -16.37 28.20 -10.72
N SER A 78 -15.14 28.39 -10.24
CA SER A 78 -14.72 27.82 -8.95
C SER A 78 -15.31 28.63 -7.79
N LEU A 79 -15.41 28.02 -6.60
CA LEU A 79 -15.77 28.76 -5.39
C LEU A 79 -14.85 29.97 -5.16
N ALA A 80 -13.57 29.88 -5.54
CA ALA A 80 -12.64 31.00 -5.46
C ALA A 80 -13.01 32.17 -6.40
N GLN A 81 -13.62 31.89 -7.56
CA GLN A 81 -14.16 32.92 -8.45
C GLN A 81 -15.47 33.50 -7.93
N ALA A 82 -16.31 32.69 -7.29
CA ALA A 82 -17.55 33.16 -6.66
C ALA A 82 -17.27 34.10 -5.48
N TYR A 83 -16.25 33.81 -4.66
CA TYR A 83 -15.95 34.57 -3.44
C TYR A 83 -14.80 35.58 -3.56
N GLY A 84 -14.08 35.62 -4.69
CA GLY A 84 -13.00 36.58 -4.96
C GLY A 84 -11.74 36.40 -4.08
N PRO A 85 -10.72 37.25 -4.29
CA PRO A 85 -9.52 37.26 -3.45
C PRO A 85 -9.87 37.67 -2.01
N GLY A 86 -9.85 36.70 -1.08
CA GLY A 86 -10.28 36.88 0.31
C GLY A 86 -11.25 35.81 0.83
N GLY A 87 -11.81 34.97 -0.04
CA GLY A 87 -12.69 33.85 0.31
C GLY A 87 -14.04 34.29 0.90
N ILE A 88 -14.83 33.32 1.41
CA ILE A 88 -16.00 33.63 2.24
C ILE A 88 -15.45 34.41 3.44
N GLY A 89 -15.72 35.71 3.47
CA GLY A 89 -15.12 36.64 4.41
C GLY A 89 -15.14 36.07 5.83
N VAL A 90 -14.00 36.18 6.51
CA VAL A 90 -13.83 35.83 7.92
C VAL A 90 -15.09 36.22 8.70
N SER A 91 -15.79 35.23 9.26
CA SER A 91 -16.98 35.45 10.10
C SER A 91 -16.55 35.95 11.49
N ALA A 92 -15.79 37.04 11.54
CA ALA A 92 -15.48 37.74 12.78
C ALA A 92 -16.54 38.81 13.00
N PRO A 93 -17.26 38.79 14.15
CA PRO A 93 -18.25 39.82 14.48
C PRO A 93 -17.63 41.23 14.34
N GLY A 94 -18.24 42.07 13.50
CA GLY A 94 -17.85 43.47 13.34
C GLY A 94 -16.73 43.77 12.35
N MET A 95 -16.11 42.78 11.69
CA MET A 95 -15.07 43.08 10.69
C MET A 95 -15.62 43.41 9.30
N ARG A 96 -16.66 42.72 8.81
CA ARG A 96 -17.32 42.98 7.51
C ARG A 96 -18.77 42.49 7.54
N GLN A 97 -19.70 43.23 6.93
CA GLN A 97 -21.02 42.69 6.62
C GLN A 97 -20.81 41.56 5.60
N ILE A 98 -21.29 40.35 5.88
CA ILE A 98 -21.29 39.27 4.88
C ILE A 98 -22.16 39.78 3.72
N PRO A 99 -21.60 40.00 2.52
CA PRO A 99 -22.42 40.37 1.38
C PRO A 99 -23.39 39.22 1.13
N ILE A 100 -24.70 39.49 1.23
CA ILE A 100 -25.71 38.57 0.72
C ILE A 100 -25.76 38.84 -0.77
N ASP A 101 -25.00 38.09 -1.56
CA ASP A 101 -25.15 38.17 -3.00
C ASP A 101 -26.49 37.47 -3.37
N THR A 102 -27.32 38.21 -4.09
CA THR A 102 -28.63 37.76 -4.57
C THR A 102 -28.59 37.49 -6.07
N SER A 103 -27.39 37.55 -6.67
CA SER A 103 -27.19 37.26 -8.06
C SER A 103 -27.55 35.79 -8.35
N PRO A 104 -27.99 35.46 -9.58
CA PRO A 104 -28.21 34.08 -10.00
C PRO A 104 -26.96 33.18 -9.86
N ARG A 105 -25.77 33.76 -9.65
CA ARG A 105 -24.51 33.05 -9.43
C ARG A 105 -24.35 32.55 -8.00
N ASP A 106 -25.05 33.15 -7.03
CA ASP A 106 -25.00 32.75 -5.62
C ASP A 106 -25.93 31.55 -5.30
N ALA A 107 -26.81 31.21 -6.25
CA ALA A 107 -27.60 29.98 -6.20
C ALA A 107 -26.75 28.69 -6.36
N MET A 108 -25.44 28.80 -6.65
CA MET A 108 -24.57 27.63 -6.90
C MET A 108 -24.11 26.93 -5.61
N ALA A 109 -24.03 27.66 -4.50
CA ALA A 109 -23.66 27.10 -3.19
C ALA A 109 -24.83 26.35 -2.52
N SER A 110 -26.07 26.65 -2.88
CA SER A 110 -27.28 25.99 -2.37
C SER A 110 -27.71 24.78 -3.18
N GLN A 111 -27.15 24.59 -4.38
CA GLN A 111 -27.44 23.44 -5.23
C GLN A 111 -26.45 22.31 -4.97
N PHE A 112 -26.99 21.15 -4.61
CA PHE A 112 -26.23 19.92 -4.39
C PHE A 112 -26.50 18.93 -5.51
N THR A 113 -25.46 18.23 -5.95
CA THR A 113 -25.61 17.09 -6.86
C THR A 113 -25.20 15.80 -6.15
N PRO A 114 -25.94 14.69 -6.35
CA PRO A 114 -25.46 13.39 -5.94
C PRO A 114 -24.23 13.01 -6.76
N LEU A 115 -23.23 12.48 -6.07
CA LEU A 115 -22.07 11.82 -6.65
C LEU A 115 -22.06 10.37 -6.23
N GLN A 116 -21.82 9.51 -7.21
CA GLN A 116 -21.65 8.08 -7.03
C GLN A 116 -20.28 7.70 -7.58
N ASP A 117 -19.44 7.13 -6.72
CA ASP A 117 -18.15 6.60 -7.15
C ASP A 117 -18.34 5.31 -7.93
N GLN A 118 -17.42 5.07 -8.87
CA GLN A 118 -17.39 3.85 -9.67
C GLN A 118 -16.36 2.90 -9.10
N CYS A 119 -16.78 1.67 -8.81
CA CYS A 119 -15.90 0.64 -8.25
C CYS A 119 -15.83 -0.57 -9.17
N VAL A 120 -14.61 -1.08 -9.33
CA VAL A 120 -14.35 -2.35 -10.01
C VAL A 120 -13.66 -3.30 -9.04
N ARG A 121 -13.88 -4.60 -9.20
CA ARG A 121 -13.21 -5.61 -8.37
C ARG A 121 -11.71 -5.55 -8.62
N ALA A 122 -10.91 -5.48 -7.55
CA ALA A 122 -9.46 -5.51 -7.65
C ALA A 122 -9.01 -6.88 -8.16
N THR A 123 -7.97 -6.89 -9.00
CA THR A 123 -7.24 -8.12 -9.33
C THR A 123 -6.45 -8.61 -8.12
N ARG A 124 -6.02 -9.88 -8.14
CA ARG A 124 -5.21 -10.44 -7.06
C ARG A 124 -3.91 -9.66 -6.86
N GLU A 125 -3.22 -9.30 -7.93
CA GLU A 125 -1.97 -8.52 -7.83
C GLU A 125 -2.22 -7.15 -7.20
N GLN A 126 -3.28 -6.44 -7.62
CA GLN A 126 -3.63 -5.13 -7.06
C GLN A 126 -4.01 -5.22 -5.58
N ALA A 127 -4.78 -6.24 -5.20
CA ALA A 127 -5.14 -6.49 -3.81
C ALA A 127 -3.90 -6.77 -2.95
N CYS A 128 -3.02 -7.66 -3.40
CA CYS A 128 -1.77 -7.98 -2.69
C CYS A 128 -0.82 -6.78 -2.59
N GLY A 129 -0.66 -6.01 -3.66
CA GLY A 129 0.17 -4.81 -3.63
C GLY A 129 -0.35 -3.75 -2.66
N TRP A 130 -1.68 -3.58 -2.58
CA TRP A 130 -2.29 -2.68 -1.60
C TRP A 130 -2.14 -3.19 -0.16
N LEU A 131 -2.40 -4.49 0.08
CA LEU A 131 -2.22 -5.11 1.40
C LEU A 131 -0.78 -5.00 1.89
N GLN A 132 0.20 -5.24 1.02
CA GLN A 132 1.61 -5.11 1.34
C GLN A 132 1.93 -3.67 1.75
N LYS A 133 1.44 -2.69 0.98
CA LYS A 133 1.63 -1.28 1.31
C LYS A 133 1.01 -0.89 2.66
N GLN A 134 -0.20 -1.37 2.95
CA GLN A 134 -0.84 -1.13 4.26
C GLN A 134 -0.04 -1.75 5.40
N TYR A 135 0.45 -2.98 5.20
CA TYR A 135 1.29 -3.66 6.18
C TYR A 135 2.56 -2.86 6.44
N ASP A 136 3.29 -2.48 5.39
CA ASP A 136 4.53 -1.71 5.50
C ASP A 136 4.30 -0.36 6.20
N ASP A 137 3.22 0.35 5.87
CA ASP A 137 2.85 1.62 6.51
C ASP A 137 2.54 1.44 8.01
N VAL A 138 1.82 0.39 8.38
CA VAL A 138 1.48 0.09 9.79
C VAL A 138 2.72 -0.34 10.55
N THR A 139 3.55 -1.22 10.00
CA THR A 139 4.80 -1.67 10.63
C THR A 139 5.78 -0.51 10.81
N HIS A 140 5.88 0.39 9.83
CA HIS A 140 6.69 1.60 9.95
C HIS A 140 6.17 2.53 11.06
N LYS A 141 4.85 2.69 11.18
CA LYS A 141 4.26 3.45 12.31
C LYS A 141 4.54 2.76 13.65
N LEU A 142 4.42 1.43 13.71
CA LEU A 142 4.64 0.63 14.92
C LEU A 142 6.07 0.78 15.43
N HIS A 143 7.06 0.75 14.53
CA HIS A 143 8.47 0.98 14.88
C HIS A 143 8.70 2.33 15.59
N ASN A 144 7.93 3.36 15.22
CA ASN A 144 8.06 4.71 15.76
C ASN A 144 7.01 5.05 16.83
N ALA A 145 6.12 4.11 17.18
CA ALA A 145 4.97 4.34 18.04
C ALA A 145 5.31 4.22 19.53
N PHE A 146 4.66 5.04 20.36
CA PHE A 146 4.65 4.86 21.82
C PHE A 146 3.81 3.65 22.24
N LYS A 147 3.96 3.16 23.48
CA LYS A 147 3.26 1.96 23.98
C LYS A 147 1.75 2.00 23.79
N ASP A 148 1.12 3.15 24.02
CA ASP A 148 -0.33 3.31 23.87
C ASP A 148 -0.78 3.18 22.40
N GLN A 149 0.05 3.64 21.46
CA GLN A 149 -0.22 3.50 20.03
C GLN A 149 0.10 2.08 19.53
N GLN A 150 1.14 1.43 20.06
CA GLN A 150 1.48 0.05 19.74
C GLN A 150 0.30 -0.89 20.05
N ALA A 151 -0.41 -0.68 21.16
CA ALA A 151 -1.58 -1.49 21.52
C ALA A 151 -2.70 -1.45 20.45
N ILE A 152 -2.77 -0.39 19.65
CA ILE A 152 -3.74 -0.25 18.55
C ILE A 152 -3.17 -0.77 17.23
N LEU A 153 -1.88 -0.51 16.96
CA LEU A 153 -1.24 -0.84 15.68
C LEU A 153 -0.83 -2.31 15.56
N GLN A 154 -0.46 -2.97 16.67
CA GLN A 154 -0.05 -4.38 16.67
C GLN A 154 -1.12 -5.33 16.11
N PRO A 155 -2.39 -5.30 16.60
CA PRO A 155 -3.42 -6.19 16.04
C PRO A 155 -3.71 -5.90 14.56
N GLN A 156 -3.56 -4.64 14.12
CA GLN A 156 -3.71 -4.29 12.70
C GLN A 156 -2.59 -4.89 11.84
N ALA A 157 -1.35 -4.84 12.33
CA ALA A 157 -0.21 -5.45 11.65
C ALA A 157 -0.38 -6.97 11.55
N ASP A 158 -0.81 -7.62 12.62
CA ASP A 158 -1.02 -9.07 12.67
C ASP A 158 -2.15 -9.51 11.72
N GLU A 159 -3.23 -8.72 11.65
CA GLU A 159 -4.33 -8.97 10.71
C GLU A 159 -3.86 -8.83 9.25
N LEU A 160 -3.15 -7.76 8.92
CA LEU A 160 -2.62 -7.54 7.57
C LEU A 160 -1.61 -8.63 7.17
N ALA A 161 -0.74 -9.06 8.10
CA ALA A 161 0.17 -10.19 7.88
C ALA A 161 -0.59 -11.49 7.62
N SER A 162 -1.69 -11.73 8.34
CA SER A 162 -2.54 -12.89 8.13
C SER A 162 -3.14 -12.90 6.71
N GLN A 163 -3.66 -11.75 6.25
CA GLN A 163 -4.24 -11.58 4.92
C GLN A 163 -3.19 -11.74 3.80
N LEU A 164 -1.96 -11.30 4.04
CA LEU A 164 -0.84 -11.46 3.11
C LEU A 164 -0.44 -12.93 2.89
N ASN A 165 -0.74 -13.87 3.80
CA ASN A 165 -0.54 -15.31 3.53
C ASN A 165 -1.43 -15.85 2.41
N GLY A 166 -2.44 -15.08 1.98
CA GLY A 166 -3.26 -15.38 0.81
C GLY A 166 -2.60 -14.96 -0.50
N CYS A 167 -1.67 -14.03 -0.44
CA CYS A 167 -0.79 -13.68 -1.55
C CYS A 167 0.27 -14.79 -1.69
#